data_AF-D9XXF3-F1
#
_entry.id   AF-D9XXF3-F1
#
_cell.length_a   1.000
_cell.length_b   1.000
_cell.length_c   1.000
_cell.angle_alpha   90.00
_cell.angle_beta   90.00
_cell.angle_gamma   90.00
#
_symmetry.space_group_name_H-M   'P 1'
#
loop_
_entity.id
_entity.type
_entity.pdbx_description
1 polymer ?
#
loop_
_entity_poly.entity_id
_entity_poly.type
_entity_poly.pdbx_seq_one_letter_code
_entity_poly.pdbx_strand_id
1 'polypeptide(L)'
;MGTSADGFFTAVEAWAVALSALAVTGRHPARTGLGAGLLSGLTVYLSYGLTLFAVIGAAVLLLGTRRLPALPYAAAGFLVVPAVFTALGFDWWEAYRLLVTRYHQGAGGVRPYGYWVWANLACTVLITGPATVAGLRRAGSLLTGVRGLPPRAAAPRLALLAGAALVALLIADLSGMSKAETERIWLPFAFWLLPAAAFLPGARAWLAGQAVLALLLNHLLLTGW
;
A
#
# COMPACT_ATOMS: atom_id res chain seq x y z
N MET A 1 2.54 -7.05 14.07
CA MET A 1 3.25 -7.16 12.78
C MET A 1 4.18 -8.36 12.69
N GLY A 2 4.89 -8.77 13.76
CA GLY A 2 5.95 -9.81 13.68
C GLY A 2 5.50 -11.26 13.49
N THR A 3 4.20 -11.55 13.45
CA THR A 3 3.66 -12.92 13.35
C THR A 3 2.78 -13.16 12.12
N SER A 4 2.63 -12.16 11.22
CA SER A 4 1.83 -12.28 10.01
C SER A 4 2.68 -12.16 8.73
N ALA A 5 2.32 -12.93 7.70
CA ALA A 5 2.94 -12.84 6.37
C ALA A 5 2.90 -11.41 5.81
N ASP A 6 1.87 -10.63 6.19
CA ASP A 6 1.70 -9.24 5.75
C ASP A 6 2.79 -8.30 6.27
N GLY A 7 3.35 -8.57 7.46
CA GLY A 7 4.50 -7.82 7.95
C GLY A 7 5.74 -8.01 7.06
N PHE A 8 5.95 -9.23 6.58
CA PHE A 8 7.00 -9.53 5.60
C PHE A 8 6.71 -8.87 4.25
N PHE A 9 5.48 -8.94 3.74
CA PHE A 9 5.08 -8.30 2.49
C PHE A 9 5.28 -6.77 2.54
N THR A 10 4.83 -6.15 3.62
CA THR A 10 5.00 -4.71 3.87
C THR A 10 6.48 -4.32 3.87
N ALA A 11 7.36 -5.16 4.46
CA ALA A 11 8.79 -4.90 4.50
C ALA A 11 9.42 -4.98 3.10
N VAL A 12 9.06 -5.99 2.29
CA VAL A 12 9.53 -6.12 0.91
C VAL A 12 9.12 -4.90 0.07
N GLU A 13 7.86 -4.47 0.20
CA GLU A 13 7.33 -3.30 -0.51
C GLU A 13 7.97 -1.99 -0.06
N ALA A 14 8.19 -1.81 1.25
CA ALA A 14 8.90 -0.65 1.78
C ALA A 14 10.30 -0.52 1.18
N TRP A 15 11.03 -1.63 1.05
CA TRP A 15 12.33 -1.64 0.38
C TRP A 15 12.21 -1.40 -1.13
N ALA A 16 11.23 -1.99 -1.81
CA ALA A 16 10.99 -1.74 -3.23
C ALA A 16 10.74 -0.25 -3.52
N VAL A 17 9.89 0.40 -2.71
CA VAL A 17 9.57 1.82 -2.80
C VAL A 17 10.77 2.70 -2.45
N ALA A 18 11.52 2.36 -1.39
CA ALA A 18 12.71 3.10 -0.99
C ALA A 18 13.80 3.07 -2.07
N LEU A 19 14.10 1.89 -2.62
CA LEU A 19 15.05 1.74 -3.72
C LEU A 19 14.57 2.44 -4.98
N SER A 20 13.26 2.39 -5.28
CA SER A 20 12.67 3.14 -6.39
C SER A 20 12.92 4.65 -6.23
N ALA A 21 12.67 5.20 -5.03
CA ALA A 21 12.91 6.61 -4.73
C ALA A 21 14.38 7.01 -4.90
N LEU A 22 15.31 6.15 -4.48
CA LEU A 22 16.75 6.37 -4.69
C LEU A 22 17.13 6.32 -6.17
N ALA A 23 16.58 5.37 -6.94
CA ALA A 23 16.85 5.22 -8.36
C ALA A 23 16.38 6.46 -9.15
N VAL A 24 15.15 6.90 -8.92
CA VAL A 24 14.55 8.04 -9.63
C VAL A 24 15.09 9.40 -9.17
N THR A 25 15.89 9.44 -8.10
CA THR A 25 16.66 10.62 -7.67
C THR A 25 18.12 10.57 -8.12
N GLY A 26 18.55 9.48 -8.80
CA GLY A 26 19.89 9.34 -9.38
C GLY A 26 20.95 8.77 -8.44
N ARG A 27 20.56 8.23 -7.27
CA ARG A 27 21.49 7.59 -6.33
C ARG A 27 21.74 6.14 -6.76
N HIS A 28 22.89 5.90 -7.39
CA HIS A 28 23.29 4.60 -7.95
C HIS A 28 22.19 3.94 -8.80
N PRO A 29 21.69 4.62 -9.85
CA PRO A 29 20.43 4.29 -10.53
C PRO A 29 20.38 2.87 -11.08
N ALA A 30 21.54 2.30 -11.47
CA ALA A 30 21.62 0.90 -11.88
C ALA A 30 21.33 -0.08 -10.73
N ARG A 31 22.06 0.05 -9.60
CA ARG A 31 21.92 -0.86 -8.46
C ARG A 31 20.58 -0.70 -7.75
N THR A 32 20.18 0.54 -7.49
CA THR A 32 18.91 0.84 -6.82
C THR A 32 17.72 0.55 -7.74
N GLY A 33 17.85 0.80 -9.05
CA GLY A 33 16.84 0.43 -10.04
C GLY A 33 16.65 -1.09 -10.14
N LEU A 34 17.74 -1.85 -10.29
CA LEU A 34 17.68 -3.32 -10.32
C LEU A 34 17.08 -3.90 -9.03
N GLY A 35 17.52 -3.41 -7.87
CA GLY A 35 17.00 -3.87 -6.57
C GLY A 35 15.51 -3.51 -6.38
N ALA A 36 15.12 -2.29 -6.77
CA ALA A 36 13.72 -1.88 -6.76
C ALA A 36 12.85 -2.78 -7.65
N GLY A 37 13.29 -2.99 -8.89
CA GLY A 37 12.64 -3.86 -9.85
C GLY A 37 12.48 -5.27 -9.31
N LEU A 38 13.58 -5.88 -8.84
CA LEU A 38 13.58 -7.25 -8.31
C LEU A 38 12.58 -7.42 -7.17
N LEU A 39 12.56 -6.49 -6.21
CA LEU A 39 11.62 -6.54 -5.10
C LEU A 39 10.18 -6.29 -5.55
N SER A 40 9.94 -5.38 -6.50
CA SER A 40 8.60 -5.19 -7.10
C SER A 40 8.13 -6.43 -7.87
N GLY A 41 9.02 -7.13 -8.57
CA GLY A 41 8.71 -8.40 -9.23
C GLY A 41 8.36 -9.49 -8.21
N LEU A 42 9.11 -9.55 -7.12
CA LEU A 42 8.82 -10.43 -5.98
C LEU A 42 7.45 -10.12 -5.36
N THR A 43 7.14 -8.84 -5.12
CA THR A 43 5.85 -8.38 -4.56
C THR A 43 4.65 -8.94 -5.32
N VAL A 44 4.68 -8.94 -6.66
CA VAL A 44 3.60 -9.47 -7.52
C VAL A 44 3.41 -11.00 -7.38
N TYR A 45 4.45 -11.70 -6.93
CA TYR A 45 4.43 -13.14 -6.67
C TYR A 45 4.18 -13.51 -5.20
N LEU A 46 4.27 -12.55 -4.28
CA LEU A 46 3.94 -12.77 -2.87
C LEU A 46 2.42 -12.76 -2.65
N SER A 47 1.70 -11.84 -3.31
CA SER A 47 0.24 -11.82 -3.31
C SER A 47 -0.30 -11.00 -4.49
N TYR A 48 -1.36 -11.51 -5.12
CA TYR A 48 -2.03 -10.85 -6.24
C TYR A 48 -2.54 -9.44 -5.90
N GLY A 49 -3.00 -9.22 -4.65
CA GLY A 49 -3.47 -7.89 -4.24
C GLY A 49 -2.37 -6.84 -4.25
N LEU A 50 -1.11 -7.25 -4.05
CA LEU A 50 0.03 -6.35 -3.99
C LEU A 50 0.42 -5.76 -5.34
N THR A 51 -0.16 -6.21 -6.46
CA THR A 51 -0.01 -5.54 -7.76
C THR A 51 -0.46 -4.07 -7.68
N LEU A 52 -1.35 -3.73 -6.76
CA LEU A 52 -1.81 -2.35 -6.53
C LEU A 52 -0.71 -1.42 -6.00
N PHE A 53 0.41 -1.95 -5.50
CA PHE A 53 1.60 -1.14 -5.21
C PHE A 53 2.19 -0.45 -6.44
N ALA A 54 1.83 -0.90 -7.66
CA ALA A 54 2.13 -0.16 -8.88
C ALA A 54 1.62 1.28 -8.85
N VAL A 55 0.52 1.58 -8.14
CA VAL A 55 -0.01 2.94 -7.97
C VAL A 55 0.95 3.81 -7.15
N ILE A 56 1.49 3.27 -6.05
CA ILE A 56 2.48 3.96 -5.22
C ILE A 56 3.80 4.11 -5.97
N GLY A 57 4.26 3.06 -6.65
CA GLY A 57 5.45 3.08 -7.50
C GLY A 57 5.35 4.13 -8.62
N ALA A 58 4.18 4.26 -9.26
CA ALA A 58 3.91 5.30 -10.24
C ALA A 58 4.02 6.70 -9.63
N ALA A 59 3.48 6.93 -8.43
CA ALA A 59 3.64 8.21 -7.73
C ALA A 59 5.12 8.54 -7.45
N VAL A 60 5.93 7.55 -7.05
CA VAL A 60 7.38 7.71 -6.87
C VAL A 60 8.06 8.09 -8.19
N LEU A 61 7.74 7.41 -9.29
CA LEU A 61 8.27 7.70 -10.62
C LEU A 61 7.86 9.10 -11.12
N LEU A 62 6.63 9.52 -10.85
CA LEU A 62 6.12 10.85 -11.20
C LEU A 62 6.88 11.96 -10.45
N LEU A 63 7.19 11.74 -9.17
CA LEU A 63 7.94 12.68 -8.33
C LEU A 63 9.45 12.71 -8.63
N GLY A 64 9.98 11.65 -9.24
CA GLY A 64 11.39 11.48 -9.55
C GLY A 64 11.89 12.36 -10.70
N THR A 65 13.07 12.95 -10.54
CA THR A 65 13.71 13.80 -11.57
C THR A 65 14.51 13.01 -12.60
N ARG A 66 14.98 11.80 -12.24
CA ARG A 66 15.80 10.89 -13.05
C ARG A 66 15.04 9.60 -13.36
N ARG A 67 13.74 9.70 -13.64
CA ARG A 67 12.88 8.54 -13.91
C ARG A 67 13.28 7.76 -15.16
N LEU A 68 13.55 8.42 -16.29
CA LEU A 68 13.86 7.74 -17.56
C LEU A 68 15.13 6.86 -17.46
N PRO A 69 16.26 7.34 -16.89
CA PRO A 69 17.43 6.50 -16.71
C PRO A 69 17.24 5.33 -15.73
N ALA A 70 16.29 5.42 -14.79
CA ALA A 70 16.02 4.37 -13.81
C ALA A 70 15.12 3.25 -14.36
N LEU A 71 14.23 3.57 -15.30
CA LEU A 71 13.27 2.62 -15.89
C LEU A 71 13.89 1.33 -16.46
N PRO A 72 14.96 1.36 -17.29
CA PRO A 72 15.49 0.11 -17.85
C PRO A 72 16.01 -0.84 -16.77
N TYR A 73 16.64 -0.32 -15.71
CA TYR A 73 17.14 -1.12 -14.59
C TYR A 73 15.99 -1.66 -13.74
N ALA A 74 14.97 -0.85 -13.46
CA ALA A 74 13.78 -1.29 -12.75
C ALA A 74 13.03 -2.37 -13.54
N ALA A 75 12.87 -2.21 -14.86
CA ALA A 75 12.26 -3.20 -15.73
C ALA A 75 13.07 -4.51 -15.76
N ALA A 76 14.40 -4.41 -15.91
CA ALA A 76 15.28 -5.59 -15.89
C ALA A 76 15.19 -6.36 -14.56
N GLY A 77 15.21 -5.65 -13.42
CA GLY A 77 15.04 -6.28 -12.12
C GLY A 77 13.65 -6.91 -11.95
N PHE A 78 12.60 -6.19 -12.38
CA PHE A 78 11.21 -6.66 -12.27
C PHE A 78 10.97 -7.96 -13.00
N LEU A 79 11.58 -8.14 -14.18
CA LEU A 79 11.40 -9.34 -15.00
C LEU A 79 12.07 -10.59 -14.42
N VAL A 80 13.00 -10.48 -13.47
CA VAL A 80 13.72 -11.64 -12.92
C VAL A 80 12.77 -12.65 -12.29
N VAL A 81 11.93 -12.24 -11.34
CA VAL A 81 11.01 -13.16 -10.65
C VAL A 81 9.96 -13.74 -11.60
N PRO A 82 9.23 -12.94 -12.40
CA PRO A 82 8.31 -13.47 -13.40
C PRO A 82 8.96 -14.46 -14.37
N ALA A 83 10.17 -14.15 -14.88
CA ALA A 83 10.85 -15.04 -15.82
C ALA A 83 11.25 -16.37 -15.16
N VAL A 84 11.77 -16.34 -13.93
CA VAL A 84 12.14 -17.56 -13.19
C VAL A 84 10.91 -18.43 -12.94
N PHE A 85 9.81 -17.87 -12.42
CA PHE A 85 8.60 -18.64 -12.16
C PHE A 85 7.96 -19.18 -13.45
N THR A 86 7.93 -18.38 -14.51
CA THR A 86 7.45 -18.82 -15.83
C THR A 86 8.30 -19.97 -16.38
N ALA A 87 9.63 -19.88 -16.25
CA ALA A 87 10.54 -20.95 -16.67
C ALA A 87 10.39 -22.23 -15.83
N LEU A 88 9.98 -22.10 -14.57
CA LEU A 88 9.62 -23.23 -13.70
C LEU A 88 8.21 -23.78 -13.98
N GLY A 89 7.49 -23.23 -14.97
CA GLY A 89 6.17 -23.71 -15.40
C GLY A 89 4.98 -23.09 -14.66
N PHE A 90 5.19 -22.02 -13.90
CA PHE A 90 4.09 -21.33 -13.22
C PHE A 90 3.35 -20.35 -14.16
N ASP A 91 2.09 -20.65 -14.48
CA ASP A 91 1.20 -19.71 -15.18
C ASP A 91 0.49 -18.80 -14.16
N TRP A 92 0.96 -17.55 -14.08
CA TRP A 92 0.43 -16.54 -13.17
C TRP A 92 -1.06 -16.22 -13.43
N TRP A 93 -1.51 -16.26 -14.68
CA TRP A 93 -2.90 -15.95 -15.04
C TRP A 93 -3.84 -17.12 -14.77
N GLU A 94 -3.39 -18.34 -15.00
CA GLU A 94 -4.13 -19.54 -14.60
C GLU A 94 -4.32 -19.58 -13.08
N ALA A 95 -3.23 -19.41 -12.33
CA ALA A 95 -3.28 -19.36 -10.88
C ALA A 95 -4.20 -18.22 -10.37
N TYR A 96 -4.22 -17.06 -11.03
CA TYR A 96 -5.16 -15.97 -10.71
C TYR A 96 -6.63 -16.38 -10.90
N ARG A 97 -6.98 -16.99 -12.05
CA ARG A 97 -8.36 -17.42 -12.32
C ARG A 97 -8.81 -18.49 -11.31
N LEU A 98 -7.93 -19.41 -10.97
CA LEU A 98 -8.18 -20.42 -9.94
C LEU A 98 -8.35 -19.78 -8.56
N LEU A 99 -7.51 -18.81 -8.19
CA LEU A 99 -7.63 -18.05 -6.95
C LEU A 99 -9.00 -17.37 -6.85
N VAL A 100 -9.43 -16.65 -7.88
CA VAL A 100 -10.72 -15.96 -7.91
C VAL A 100 -11.86 -16.96 -7.75
N THR A 101 -11.79 -18.09 -8.45
CA THR A 101 -12.80 -19.16 -8.34
C THR A 101 -12.88 -19.71 -6.91
N ARG A 102 -11.74 -20.04 -6.30
CA ARG A 102 -11.66 -20.55 -4.93
C ARG A 102 -12.10 -19.52 -3.89
N TYR A 103 -11.77 -18.25 -4.11
CA TYR A 103 -12.19 -17.15 -3.26
C TYR A 103 -13.73 -17.02 -3.23
N HIS A 104 -14.38 -17.10 -4.39
CA HIS A 104 -15.84 -17.05 -4.48
C HIS A 104 -16.53 -18.32 -4.00
N GLN A 105 -15.89 -19.50 -4.11
CA GLN A 105 -16.38 -20.72 -3.49
C GLN A 105 -16.30 -20.67 -1.95
N GLY A 106 -15.32 -19.94 -1.41
CA GLY A 106 -15.13 -19.76 0.02
C GLY A 106 -15.69 -18.45 0.56
N ALA A 107 -14.87 -17.75 1.33
CA ALA A 107 -15.25 -16.56 2.09
C ALA A 107 -15.86 -15.43 1.23
N GLY A 108 -15.36 -15.24 0.00
CA GLY A 108 -15.80 -14.17 -0.89
C GLY A 108 -17.23 -14.32 -1.41
N GLY A 109 -17.75 -15.56 -1.44
CA GLY A 109 -19.11 -15.88 -1.87
C GLY A 109 -20.17 -15.67 -0.79
N VAL A 110 -19.81 -15.80 0.48
CA VAL A 110 -20.74 -15.68 1.61
C VAL A 110 -20.80 -14.24 2.16
N ARG A 111 -19.71 -13.48 2.01
CA ARG A 111 -19.57 -12.12 2.57
C ARG A 111 -20.33 -11.08 1.73
N PRO A 112 -21.34 -10.38 2.28
CA PRO A 112 -22.13 -9.39 1.55
C PRO A 112 -21.28 -8.21 1.09
N TYR A 113 -21.20 -7.97 -0.23
CA TYR A 113 -20.36 -6.91 -0.78
C TYR A 113 -20.75 -5.52 -0.24
N GLY A 114 -22.05 -5.20 -0.23
CA GLY A 114 -22.53 -3.90 0.21
C GLY A 114 -22.25 -3.58 1.68
N TYR A 115 -22.07 -4.59 2.54
CA TYR A 115 -21.61 -4.39 3.92
C TYR A 115 -20.10 -4.18 3.96
N TRP A 116 -19.34 -5.06 3.30
CA TRP A 116 -17.89 -5.10 3.42
C TRP A 116 -17.16 -3.95 2.75
N VAL A 117 -17.73 -3.34 1.70
CA VAL A 117 -17.18 -2.10 1.12
C VAL A 117 -17.12 -0.95 2.14
N TRP A 118 -18.02 -0.93 3.13
CA TRP A 118 -17.97 0.08 4.20
C TRP A 118 -17.23 -0.42 5.43
N ALA A 119 -17.46 -1.68 5.82
CA ALA A 119 -16.83 -2.26 7.00
C ALA A 119 -15.30 -2.32 6.85
N ASN A 120 -14.77 -2.61 5.66
CA ASN A 120 -13.33 -2.61 5.41
C ASN A 120 -12.70 -1.23 5.67
N LEU A 121 -13.35 -0.16 5.19
CA LEU A 121 -12.89 1.21 5.45
C LEU A 121 -12.97 1.56 6.93
N ALA A 122 -14.05 1.16 7.62
CA ALA A 122 -14.18 1.35 9.06
C ALA A 122 -13.05 0.64 9.83
N CYS A 123 -12.78 -0.63 9.52
CA CYS A 123 -11.66 -1.39 10.08
C CYS A 123 -10.31 -0.70 9.82
N THR A 124 -10.11 -0.17 8.61
CA THR A 124 -8.89 0.59 8.26
C THR A 124 -8.73 1.82 9.14
N VAL A 125 -9.81 2.58 9.37
CA VAL A 125 -9.82 3.75 10.26
C VAL A 125 -9.51 3.34 11.70
N LEU A 126 -10.07 2.23 12.19
CA LEU A 126 -9.79 1.74 13.54
C LEU A 126 -8.33 1.33 13.71
N ILE A 127 -7.75 0.63 12.73
CA ILE A 127 -6.36 0.16 12.77
C ILE A 127 -5.36 1.32 12.62
N THR A 128 -5.58 2.23 11.67
CA THR A 128 -4.68 3.37 11.39
C THR A 128 -4.91 4.58 12.30
N GLY A 129 -6.08 4.66 12.92
CA GLY A 129 -6.48 5.68 13.87
C GLY A 129 -7.07 6.96 13.28
N PRO A 130 -7.81 7.74 14.09
CA PRO A 130 -8.49 8.96 13.64
C PRO A 130 -7.54 10.06 13.16
N ALA A 131 -6.29 10.03 13.64
CA ALA A 131 -5.23 10.93 13.17
C ALA A 131 -4.94 10.73 11.67
N THR A 132 -4.96 9.50 11.19
CA THR A 132 -4.73 9.20 9.78
C THR A 132 -5.82 9.81 8.90
N VAL A 133 -7.09 9.72 9.33
CA VAL A 133 -8.23 10.34 8.63
C VAL A 133 -8.10 11.87 8.59
N ALA A 134 -7.82 12.49 9.73
CA ALA A 134 -7.63 13.94 9.81
C ALA A 134 -6.42 14.41 8.98
N GLY A 135 -5.35 13.63 8.97
CA GLY A 135 -4.15 13.86 8.15
C GLY A 135 -4.44 13.77 6.65
N LEU A 136 -5.16 12.74 6.21
CA LEU A 136 -5.56 12.54 4.81
C LEU A 136 -6.47 13.68 4.32
N ARG A 137 -7.39 14.17 5.16
CA ARG A 137 -8.20 15.37 4.85
C ARG A 137 -7.32 16.60 4.60
N ARG A 138 -6.30 16.83 5.44
CA ARG A 138 -5.34 17.94 5.25
C ARG A 138 -4.49 17.73 4.00
N ALA A 139 -4.01 16.51 3.76
CA ALA A 139 -3.28 16.16 2.54
C ALA A 139 -4.10 16.48 1.28
N GLY A 140 -5.38 16.10 1.25
CA GLY A 140 -6.28 16.44 0.15
C GLY A 140 -6.43 17.94 -0.06
N SER A 141 -6.57 18.73 1.02
CA SER A 141 -6.63 20.20 0.92
C SER A 141 -5.35 20.82 0.36
N LEU A 142 -4.19 20.23 0.65
CA LEU A 142 -2.90 20.67 0.09
C LEU A 142 -2.78 20.35 -1.40
N LEU A 143 -3.37 19.23 -1.86
CA LEU A 143 -3.37 18.83 -3.27
C LEU A 143 -4.36 19.63 -4.12
N THR A 144 -5.46 20.13 -3.54
CA THR A 144 -6.43 20.99 -4.25
C THR A 144 -6.07 22.48 -4.18
N GLY A 145 -5.38 22.91 -3.12
CA GLY A 145 -4.95 24.30 -2.88
C GLY A 145 -3.67 24.74 -3.60
N VAL A 146 -3.18 24.00 -4.60
CA VAL A 146 -1.84 24.11 -5.22
C VAL A 146 -1.61 25.41 -6.04
N ARG A 147 -2.44 26.44 -5.90
CA ARG A 147 -2.25 27.72 -6.60
C ARG A 147 -1.06 28.57 -6.08
N GLY A 148 -0.23 28.08 -5.15
CA GLY A 148 0.90 28.87 -4.63
C GLY A 148 2.07 28.14 -3.97
N LEU A 149 2.07 26.81 -3.84
CA LEU A 149 3.22 26.08 -3.30
C LEU A 149 4.17 25.64 -4.43
N PRO A 150 5.50 25.76 -4.26
CA PRO A 150 6.43 25.22 -5.24
C PRO A 150 6.22 23.69 -5.36
N PRO A 151 6.07 23.14 -6.59
CA PRO A 151 5.80 21.72 -6.84
C PRO A 151 6.82 20.74 -6.23
N ARG A 152 7.95 21.26 -5.74
CA ARG A 152 9.07 20.48 -5.17
C ARG A 152 9.12 20.49 -3.63
N ALA A 153 8.20 21.16 -2.95
CA ALA A 153 8.14 21.14 -1.49
C ALA A 153 7.86 19.72 -0.96
N ALA A 154 8.35 19.41 0.25
CA ALA A 154 8.17 18.09 0.85
C ALA A 154 6.69 17.75 1.14
N ALA A 155 5.91 18.75 1.57
CA ALA A 155 4.50 18.58 1.91
C ALA A 155 3.61 18.07 0.74
N PRO A 156 3.58 18.69 -0.45
CA PRO A 156 2.77 18.18 -1.56
C PRO A 156 3.24 16.82 -2.08
N ARG A 157 4.55 16.52 -1.99
CA ARG A 157 5.08 15.19 -2.34
C ARG A 157 4.57 14.10 -1.40
N LEU A 158 4.62 14.37 -0.10
CA LEU A 158 4.07 13.46 0.91
C LEU A 158 2.56 13.29 0.74
N ALA A 159 1.84 14.38 0.46
CA ALA A 159 0.41 14.33 0.21
C ALA A 159 0.06 13.48 -1.02
N LEU A 160 0.84 13.59 -2.11
CA LEU A 160 0.65 12.75 -3.30
C LEU A 160 0.92 11.27 -3.02
N LEU A 161 1.98 10.94 -2.27
CA LEU A 161 2.30 9.54 -1.91
C LEU A 161 1.22 8.93 -1.00
N ALA A 162 0.78 9.66 0.02
CA ALA A 162 -0.32 9.23 0.88
C ALA A 162 -1.64 9.11 0.10
N GLY A 163 -1.89 10.03 -0.84
CA GLY A 163 -3.03 9.96 -1.76
C GLY A 163 -2.97 8.75 -2.68
N ALA A 164 -1.79 8.41 -3.22
CA ALA A 164 -1.60 7.21 -4.04
C ALA A 164 -1.85 5.92 -3.25
N ALA A 165 -1.40 5.86 -1.99
CA ALA A 165 -1.71 4.75 -1.09
C ALA A 165 -3.21 4.65 -0.80
N LEU A 166 -3.89 5.77 -0.58
CA LEU A 166 -5.35 5.80 -0.41
C LEU A 166 -6.07 5.32 -1.67
N VAL A 167 -5.63 5.75 -2.85
CA VAL A 167 -6.21 5.29 -4.13
C VAL A 167 -6.00 3.78 -4.31
N ALA A 168 -4.80 3.26 -4.03
CA ALA A 168 -4.54 1.82 -4.10
C ALA A 168 -5.48 1.04 -3.16
N LEU A 169 -5.66 1.51 -1.93
CA LEU A 169 -6.58 0.92 -0.96
C LEU A 169 -8.04 0.99 -1.41
N LEU A 170 -8.49 2.10 -1.97
CA LEU A 170 -9.86 2.23 -2.52
C LEU A 170 -10.09 1.32 -3.73
N ILE A 171 -9.08 1.13 -4.60
CA ILE A 171 -9.15 0.16 -5.70
C ILE A 171 -9.25 -1.26 -5.13
N ALA A 172 -8.48 -1.58 -4.09
CA ALA A 172 -8.54 -2.89 -3.42
C ALA A 172 -9.94 -3.17 -2.85
N ASP A 173 -10.58 -2.15 -2.28
CA ASP A 173 -11.91 -2.25 -1.68
C ASP A 173 -13.03 -2.40 -2.71
N LEU A 174 -13.09 -1.45 -3.66
CA LEU A 174 -14.15 -1.38 -4.66
C LEU A 174 -14.10 -2.54 -5.67
N SER A 175 -12.92 -3.14 -5.86
CA SER A 175 -12.78 -4.35 -6.67
C SER A 175 -13.35 -5.60 -5.99
N GLY A 176 -13.61 -5.55 -4.68
CA GLY A 176 -14.08 -6.70 -3.90
C GLY A 176 -13.04 -7.81 -3.74
N MET A 177 -11.77 -7.54 -4.07
CA MET A 177 -10.67 -8.51 -4.02
C MET A 177 -10.37 -9.03 -2.61
N SER A 178 -10.76 -8.30 -1.56
CA SER A 178 -10.47 -8.64 -0.16
C SER A 178 -11.58 -8.17 0.78
N LYS A 179 -12.75 -8.82 0.70
CA LYS A 179 -13.87 -8.58 1.62
C LYS A 179 -13.54 -9.19 2.98
N ALA A 180 -13.63 -8.42 4.07
CA ALA A 180 -13.45 -8.90 5.45
C ALA A 180 -12.09 -9.54 5.78
N GLU A 181 -11.04 -9.16 5.05
CA GLU A 181 -9.67 -9.55 5.35
C GLU A 181 -8.81 -8.29 5.59
N THR A 182 -9.44 -7.22 6.09
CA THR A 182 -8.79 -5.91 6.22
C THR A 182 -7.61 -5.99 7.19
N GLU A 183 -7.80 -6.68 8.31
CA GLU A 183 -6.81 -6.88 9.36
C GLU A 183 -5.63 -7.79 8.96
N ARG A 184 -5.72 -8.44 7.80
CA ARG A 184 -4.66 -9.30 7.24
C ARG A 184 -4.09 -8.67 5.97
N ILE A 185 -4.87 -8.63 4.91
CA ILE A 185 -4.39 -8.34 3.55
C ILE A 185 -4.21 -6.83 3.29
N TRP A 186 -4.84 -5.96 4.07
CA TRP A 186 -4.73 -4.50 3.85
C TRP A 186 -3.60 -3.83 4.62
N LEU A 187 -2.99 -4.55 5.55
CA LEU A 187 -1.89 -4.06 6.37
C LEU A 187 -0.79 -3.36 5.55
N PRO A 188 -0.36 -3.92 4.41
CA PRO A 188 0.69 -3.29 3.63
C PRO A 188 0.26 -1.92 3.09
N PHE A 189 -0.99 -1.75 2.67
CA PHE A 189 -1.54 -0.46 2.21
C PHE A 189 -1.80 0.52 3.37
N ALA A 190 -2.38 0.04 4.46
CA ALA A 190 -2.74 0.84 5.62
C ALA A 190 -1.51 1.53 6.26
N PHE A 191 -0.37 0.84 6.25
CA PHE A 191 0.90 1.39 6.73
C PHE A 191 1.31 2.68 5.99
N TRP A 192 1.06 2.77 4.67
CA TRP A 192 1.40 3.95 3.86
C TRP A 192 0.46 5.13 4.06
N LEU A 193 -0.63 4.97 4.80
CA LEU A 193 -1.51 6.09 5.18
C LEU A 193 -0.99 6.85 6.42
N LEU A 194 -0.28 6.16 7.33
CA LEU A 194 0.22 6.74 8.58
C LEU A 194 1.04 8.03 8.40
N PRO A 195 1.90 8.18 7.37
CA PRO A 195 2.64 9.42 7.14
C PRO A 195 1.75 10.66 6.96
N ALA A 196 0.46 10.52 6.62
CA ALA A 196 -0.48 11.64 6.57
C ALA A 196 -0.65 12.34 7.93
N ALA A 197 -0.40 11.64 9.04
CA ALA A 197 -0.44 12.24 10.37
C ALA A 197 0.63 13.33 10.58
N ALA A 198 1.68 13.39 9.75
CA ALA A 198 2.68 14.44 9.80
C ALA A 198 2.11 15.85 9.53
N PHE A 199 0.91 15.95 8.95
CA PHE A 199 0.21 17.22 8.74
C PHE A 199 -0.56 17.72 9.98
N LEU A 200 -0.53 16.99 11.09
CA LEU A 200 -1.30 17.31 12.30
C LEU A 200 -0.40 17.83 13.42
N PRO A 201 -0.82 18.92 14.13
CA PRO A 201 -0.22 19.30 15.39
C PRO A 201 -0.74 18.39 16.52
N GLY A 202 -0.04 18.43 17.67
CA GLY A 202 -0.54 17.80 18.90
C GLY A 202 -0.46 16.27 18.91
N ALA A 203 0.65 15.69 18.43
CA ALA A 203 0.86 14.25 18.31
C ALA A 203 0.49 13.44 19.57
N ARG A 204 0.75 13.98 20.76
CA ARG A 204 0.44 13.31 22.04
C ARG A 204 -1.06 13.02 22.21
N ALA A 205 -1.92 13.97 21.86
CA ALA A 205 -3.37 13.79 21.98
C ALA A 205 -3.89 12.72 21.00
N TRP A 206 -3.36 12.72 19.77
CA TRP A 206 -3.68 11.70 18.76
C TRP A 206 -3.22 10.31 19.18
N LEU A 207 -1.99 10.18 19.70
CA LEU A 207 -1.46 8.91 20.20
C LEU A 207 -2.24 8.41 21.42
N ALA A 208 -2.59 9.30 22.35
CA ALA A 208 -3.44 8.95 23.49
C ALA A 208 -4.82 8.48 23.03
N GLY A 209 -5.44 9.18 22.09
CA GLY A 209 -6.71 8.78 21.49
C GLY A 209 -6.64 7.40 20.82
N GLN A 210 -5.56 7.12 20.08
CA GLN A 210 -5.35 5.81 19.45
C GLN A 210 -5.10 4.70 20.47
N ALA A 211 -4.35 4.98 21.54
CA ALA A 211 -4.13 4.02 22.63
C ALA A 211 -5.45 3.69 23.34
N VAL A 212 -6.27 4.70 23.66
CA VAL A 212 -7.60 4.50 24.25
C VAL A 212 -8.49 3.69 23.32
N LEU A 213 -8.53 4.03 22.02
CA LEU A 213 -9.31 3.28 21.04
C LEU A 213 -8.88 1.81 20.99
N ALA A 214 -7.57 1.54 20.92
CA ALA A 214 -7.04 0.18 20.91
C ALA A 214 -7.42 -0.61 22.17
N LEU A 215 -7.35 0.02 23.35
CA LEU A 215 -7.80 -0.58 24.61
C LEU A 215 -9.30 -0.87 24.57
N LEU A 216 -10.14 0.06 24.13
CA LEU A 216 -11.58 -0.14 24.04
C LEU A 216 -11.92 -1.31 23.10
N LEU A 217 -11.29 -1.38 21.93
CA LEU A 217 -11.50 -2.50 21.00
C LEU A 217 -11.10 -3.84 21.64
N ASN A 218 -9.93 -3.90 22.28
CA ASN A 218 -9.44 -5.13 22.91
C ASN A 218 -10.31 -5.61 24.09
N HIS A 219 -10.96 -4.69 24.81
CA HIS A 219 -11.71 -5.04 26.03
C HIS A 219 -13.22 -5.14 25.81
N LEU A 220 -13.77 -4.50 24.78
CA LEU A 220 -15.21 -4.47 24.52
C LEU A 220 -15.65 -5.40 23.39
N LEU A 221 -14.73 -5.80 22.50
CA LEU A 221 -15.04 -6.68 21.37
C LEU A 221 -14.39 -8.04 21.55
N LEU A 222 -15.18 -9.08 21.37
CA LEU A 222 -14.67 -10.43 21.23
C LEU A 222 -14.07 -10.56 19.82
N THR A 223 -12.76 -10.36 19.70
CA THR A 223 -12.05 -10.59 18.44
C THR A 223 -11.64 -12.06 18.37
N GLY A 224 -12.37 -12.85 17.59
CA GLY A 224 -12.03 -14.25 17.34
C GLY A 224 -10.86 -14.32 16.37
N TRP A 225 -9.66 -14.54 16.90
CA TRP A 225 -8.47 -14.94 16.14
C TRP A 225 -8.27 -16.44 16.24
#